data_AF-A0A6P0LEG3-F1
#
_entry.id   AF-A0A6P0LEG3-F1
#
_cell.length_a   1.000
_cell.length_b   1.000
_cell.length_c   1.000
_cell.angle_alpha   90.00
_cell.angle_beta   90.00
_cell.angle_gamma   90.00
#
_symmetry.space_group_name_H-M   'P 1'
#
loop_
_entity.id
_entity.type
_entity.pdbx_description
1 polymer ?
#
loop_
_entity_poly.entity_id
_entity_poly.type
_entity_poly.pdbx_seq_one_letter_code
_entity_poly.pdbx_strand_id
1 'polypeptide(L)'
;EHGLHAVSIDEQRKVFDVTPMDKSHLSPTQIVREVWFPGVHGSVGGGSQEQSGLSDCALQWMMDSIGNIGLGLEFDPSAIPTGINLNYEIDFNNNLGLFKFTGRKLREISDNFDDLHESVIERWMKRQDYRPSNLAQKHGSKLNQLL
;
A
#
# COMPACT_ATOMS: atom_id res chain seq x y z
N GLU A 1 14.30 13.92 -10.77
CA GLU A 1 13.70 12.62 -11.16
C GLU A 1 12.91 12.09 -9.98
N HIS A 2 11.72 11.55 -10.21
CA HIS A 2 10.85 11.04 -9.14
C HIS A 2 10.49 9.57 -9.38
N GLY A 3 10.50 8.77 -8.32
CA GLY A 3 9.94 7.42 -8.28
C GLY A 3 8.89 7.34 -7.17
N LEU A 4 7.69 6.86 -7.50
CA LEU A 4 6.59 6.68 -6.55
C LEU A 4 6.20 5.20 -6.59
N HIS A 5 6.19 4.53 -5.44
CA HIS A 5 5.91 3.10 -5.33
C HIS A 5 4.91 2.84 -4.21
N ALA A 6 3.72 2.36 -4.57
CA ALA A 6 2.71 1.91 -3.60
C ALA A 6 2.84 0.39 -3.40
N VAL A 7 3.00 -0.04 -2.14
CA VAL A 7 3.36 -1.43 -1.80
C VAL A 7 2.35 -2.05 -0.86
N SER A 8 1.85 -3.23 -1.21
CA SER A 8 0.93 -4.00 -0.36
C SER A 8 1.65 -4.66 0.82
N ILE A 9 1.13 -4.48 2.04
CA ILE A 9 1.64 -5.13 3.26
C ILE A 9 1.27 -6.61 3.33
N ASP A 10 0.04 -6.95 2.93
CA ASP A 10 -0.57 -8.24 3.23
C ASP A 10 -0.43 -9.27 2.09
N GLU A 11 0.25 -8.94 0.99
CA GLU A 11 0.54 -9.90 -0.07
C GLU A 11 1.58 -10.94 0.40
N GLN A 12 1.20 -12.22 0.37
CA GLN A 12 2.03 -13.31 0.88
C GLN A 12 2.42 -14.34 -0.18
N ARG A 13 1.94 -14.22 -1.43
CA ARG A 13 2.30 -15.15 -2.51
C ARG A 13 3.76 -14.89 -2.89
N LYS A 14 4.61 -15.90 -2.74
CA LYS A 14 6.06 -15.78 -3.01
C LYS A 14 6.38 -15.35 -4.45
N VAL A 15 5.53 -15.71 -5.41
CA VAL A 15 5.69 -15.31 -6.82
C VAL A 15 5.37 -13.83 -7.09
N PHE A 16 4.70 -13.17 -6.15
CA PHE A 16 4.45 -11.73 -6.16
C PHE A 16 5.30 -11.05 -5.08
N ASP A 17 6.57 -11.43 -4.97
CA ASP A 17 7.49 -10.78 -4.04
C ASP A 17 7.71 -9.31 -4.43
N VAL A 18 8.02 -8.47 -3.45
CA VAL A 18 8.30 -7.07 -3.69
C VAL A 18 9.73 -6.90 -4.19
N THR A 19 9.93 -6.00 -5.15
CA THR A 19 11.24 -5.44 -5.46
C THR A 19 11.25 -4.01 -4.92
N PRO A 20 11.87 -3.74 -3.77
CA PRO A 20 11.90 -2.41 -3.20
C PRO A 20 12.56 -1.41 -4.15
N MET A 21 12.08 -0.17 -4.15
CA MET A 21 12.71 0.91 -4.92
C MET A 21 13.67 1.70 -4.04
N ASP A 22 14.95 1.61 -4.36
CA ASP A 22 15.99 2.44 -3.76
C ASP A 22 16.38 3.61 -4.66
N LYS A 23 16.82 4.70 -4.04
CA LYS A 23 17.43 5.81 -4.75
C LYS A 23 18.72 5.36 -5.45
N SER A 24 18.85 5.68 -6.73
CA SER A 24 20.06 5.38 -7.48
C SER A 24 21.26 6.17 -6.95
N HIS A 25 22.38 5.47 -6.73
CA HIS A 25 23.66 6.12 -6.39
C HIS A 25 24.17 7.04 -7.51
N LEU A 26 23.68 6.86 -8.74
CA LEU A 26 24.05 7.67 -9.90
C LEU A 26 23.24 8.98 -10.02
N SER A 27 22.14 9.11 -9.29
CA SER A 27 21.27 10.30 -9.34
C SER A 27 21.00 10.86 -7.93
N PRO A 28 21.93 11.68 -7.40
CA PRO A 28 21.81 12.24 -6.05
C PRO A 28 20.61 13.18 -5.87
N THR A 29 20.01 13.67 -6.95
CA THR A 29 18.82 14.52 -6.92
C THR A 29 17.52 13.74 -7.13
N GLN A 30 17.60 12.42 -7.38
CA GLN A 30 16.41 11.57 -7.46
C GLN A 30 15.68 11.53 -6.10
N ILE A 31 14.36 11.62 -6.16
CA ILE A 31 13.46 11.44 -5.02
C ILE A 31 12.68 10.15 -5.26
N VAL A 32 12.85 9.17 -4.39
CA VAL A 32 12.08 7.92 -4.40
C VAL A 32 11.20 7.89 -3.15
N ARG A 33 9.90 7.64 -3.33
CA ARG A 33 8.94 7.47 -2.24
C ARG A 33 8.27 6.11 -2.39
N GLU A 34 8.65 5.18 -1.53
CA GLU A 34 7.98 3.90 -1.38
C GLU A 34 7.05 3.98 -0.17
N VAL A 35 5.76 3.71 -0.36
CA VAL A 35 4.74 3.84 0.68
C VAL A 35 3.93 2.55 0.78
N TRP A 36 3.71 2.10 2.01
CA TRP A 36 3.10 0.83 2.35
C TRP A 36 1.61 0.99 2.68
N PHE A 37 0.79 0.14 2.07
CA PHE A 37 -0.68 0.17 2.14
C PHE A 37 -1.23 -1.18 2.66
N PRO A 38 -2.38 -1.17 3.34
CA PRO A 38 -3.04 -2.40 3.77
C PRO A 38 -3.65 -3.15 2.59
N GLY A 39 -3.74 -4.47 2.70
CA GLY A 39 -4.34 -5.35 1.72
C GLY A 39 -3.35 -6.13 0.86
N VAL A 40 -3.89 -6.99 0.00
CA VAL A 40 -3.14 -7.84 -0.94
C VAL A 40 -2.83 -7.07 -2.23
N HIS A 41 -2.17 -7.70 -3.20
CA HIS A 41 -1.74 -7.03 -4.44
C HIS A 41 -2.84 -6.20 -5.14
N GLY A 42 -4.03 -6.77 -5.32
CA GLY A 42 -5.17 -6.08 -5.95
C GLY A 42 -5.82 -5.00 -5.08
N SER A 43 -5.61 -5.04 -3.75
CA SER A 43 -6.06 -4.01 -2.82
C SER A 43 -5.18 -2.74 -2.90
N VAL A 44 -4.07 -2.76 -3.64
CA VAL A 44 -3.21 -1.59 -3.86
C VAL A 44 -3.15 -1.23 -5.34
N GLY A 45 -2.91 -2.22 -6.22
CA GLY A 45 -2.79 -1.98 -7.66
C GLY A 45 -4.10 -1.80 -8.40
N GLY A 46 -5.24 -1.95 -7.72
CA GLY A 46 -6.55 -2.08 -8.36
C GLY A 46 -6.82 -3.53 -8.76
N GLY A 47 -8.08 -3.93 -8.71
CA GLY A 47 -8.46 -5.31 -8.94
C GLY A 47 -9.96 -5.50 -8.89
N SER A 48 -10.46 -6.10 -7.81
CA SER A 48 -11.88 -6.40 -7.67
C SER A 48 -12.64 -5.23 -7.03
N GLN A 49 -13.90 -5.05 -7.41
CA GLN A 49 -14.75 -3.97 -6.89
C GLN A 49 -14.95 -4.08 -5.38
N GLU A 50 -14.97 -5.31 -4.84
CA GLU A 50 -15.15 -5.56 -3.41
C GLU A 50 -13.99 -5.03 -2.57
N GLN A 51 -12.81 -4.87 -3.18
CA GLN A 51 -11.60 -4.38 -2.53
C GLN A 51 -11.26 -2.93 -2.95
N SER A 52 -12.13 -2.27 -3.73
CA SER A 52 -11.79 -1.00 -4.37
C SER A 52 -11.48 0.09 -3.36
N GLY A 53 -12.15 0.11 -2.20
CA GLY A 53 -11.90 1.13 -1.18
C GLY A 53 -10.48 1.10 -0.58
N LEU A 54 -9.76 -0.01 -0.67
CA LEU A 54 -8.33 -0.07 -0.33
C LEU A 54 -7.46 0.45 -1.47
N SER A 55 -7.74 0.05 -2.72
CA SER A 55 -6.96 0.50 -3.88
C SER A 55 -7.18 1.98 -4.18
N ASP A 56 -8.36 2.50 -3.84
CA ASP A 56 -8.71 3.91 -3.94
C ASP A 56 -7.81 4.75 -3.03
N CYS A 57 -7.38 4.23 -1.88
CA CYS A 57 -6.37 4.89 -1.03
C CYS A 57 -5.02 5.05 -1.75
N ALA A 58 -4.57 4.00 -2.43
CA ALA A 58 -3.32 4.04 -3.20
C ALA A 58 -3.43 4.94 -4.43
N LEU A 59 -4.58 4.91 -5.12
CA LEU A 59 -4.87 5.77 -6.27
C LEU A 59 -4.89 7.25 -5.87
N GLN A 60 -5.61 7.60 -4.81
CA GLN A 60 -5.66 8.97 -4.27
C GLN A 60 -4.26 9.46 -3.91
N TRP A 61 -3.50 8.66 -3.16
CA TRP A 61 -2.12 8.99 -2.80
C TRP A 61 -1.21 9.23 -4.02
N MET A 62 -1.37 8.43 -5.08
CA MET A 62 -0.60 8.57 -6.31
C MET A 62 -0.96 9.89 -7.03
N MET A 63 -2.24 10.19 -7.17
CA MET A 63 -2.74 11.42 -7.78
C MET A 63 -2.22 12.65 -7.02
N ASP A 64 -2.33 12.65 -5.69
CA ASP A 64 -1.86 13.75 -4.84
C ASP A 64 -0.34 13.90 -4.92
N SER A 65 0.40 12.79 -4.90
CA SER A 65 1.86 12.79 -5.00
C SER A 65 2.32 13.34 -6.35
N ILE A 66 1.67 12.97 -7.45
CA ILE A 66 1.96 13.50 -8.79
C ILE A 66 1.60 14.99 -8.87
N GLY A 67 0.44 15.39 -8.34
CA GLY A 67 0.02 16.79 -8.30
C GLY A 67 1.04 17.68 -7.58
N ASN A 68 1.57 17.20 -6.45
CA ASN A 68 2.59 17.90 -5.67
C ASN A 68 3.96 18.01 -6.37
N ILE A 69 4.28 17.12 -7.31
CA ILE A 69 5.51 17.23 -8.12
C ILE A 69 5.39 18.39 -9.12
N GLY A 70 4.17 18.79 -9.49
CA GLY A 70 3.95 19.94 -10.38
C GLY A 70 4.23 19.64 -11.85
N LEU A 71 3.96 18.42 -12.31
CA LEU A 71 4.17 18.01 -13.71
C LEU A 71 3.18 18.63 -14.71
N GLY A 72 2.17 19.37 -14.24
CA GLY A 72 1.11 19.92 -15.09
C GLY A 72 0.17 18.84 -15.65
N LEU A 73 0.06 17.70 -14.97
CA LEU A 73 -0.89 16.64 -15.31
C LEU A 73 -2.25 16.96 -14.72
N GLU A 74 -3.29 16.83 -15.54
CA GLU A 74 -4.68 16.89 -15.12
C GLU A 74 -5.25 15.48 -15.00
N PHE A 75 -5.94 15.22 -13.90
CA PHE A 75 -6.68 13.98 -13.70
C PHE A 75 -8.16 14.26 -13.93
N ASP A 76 -8.84 13.34 -14.62
CA ASP A 76 -10.29 13.37 -14.81
C ASP A 76 -10.95 12.31 -13.92
N PRO A 77 -11.47 12.67 -12.74
CA PRO A 77 -12.13 11.71 -11.85
C PRO A 77 -13.40 11.11 -12.45
N SER A 78 -14.01 11.74 -13.46
CA SER A 78 -15.21 11.21 -14.12
C SER A 78 -14.91 9.95 -14.94
N ALA A 79 -13.64 9.72 -15.28
CA ALA A 79 -13.18 8.48 -15.89
C ALA A 79 -13.23 7.26 -14.94
N ILE A 80 -13.56 7.46 -13.66
CA ILE A 80 -13.77 6.41 -12.66
C ILE A 80 -15.27 6.35 -12.37
N PRO A 81 -16.05 5.46 -13.01
CA PRO A 81 -17.51 5.47 -12.92
C PRO A 81 -18.04 5.26 -11.49
N THR A 82 -17.26 4.60 -10.65
CA THR A 82 -17.58 4.36 -9.24
C THR A 82 -17.17 5.52 -8.33
N GLY A 83 -16.36 6.46 -8.82
CA GLY A 83 -15.63 7.43 -8.00
C GLY A 83 -14.50 6.78 -7.19
N ILE A 84 -13.75 7.63 -6.49
CA ILE A 84 -12.71 7.24 -5.52
C ILE A 84 -13.35 7.23 -4.14
N ASN A 85 -13.55 6.04 -3.56
CA ASN A 85 -14.25 5.86 -2.28
C ASN A 85 -13.32 5.17 -1.27
N LEU A 86 -12.52 6.00 -0.59
CA LEU A 86 -11.60 5.54 0.45
C LEU A 86 -12.33 4.74 1.53
N ASN A 87 -12.02 3.45 1.64
CA ASN A 87 -12.52 2.62 2.71
C ASN A 87 -11.46 1.59 3.11
N TYR A 88 -10.63 2.00 4.05
CA TYR A 88 -9.56 1.17 4.61
C TYR A 88 -10.06 0.16 5.64
N GLU A 89 -11.38 0.04 5.89
CA GLU A 89 -11.96 -0.95 6.80
C GLU A 89 -12.48 -2.19 6.06
N ILE A 90 -12.61 -2.16 4.72
CA ILE A 90 -13.15 -3.30 3.96
C ILE A 90 -12.32 -4.57 4.14
N ASP A 91 -12.98 -5.72 4.03
CA ASP A 91 -12.30 -7.00 4.00
C ASP A 91 -11.55 -7.20 2.68
N PHE A 92 -10.47 -7.96 2.74
CA PHE A 92 -9.79 -8.47 1.57
C PHE A 92 -9.49 -9.96 1.75
N ASN A 93 -9.38 -10.67 0.64
CA ASN A 93 -9.14 -12.10 0.65
C ASN A 93 -7.64 -12.38 0.51
N ASN A 94 -7.01 -12.87 1.60
CA ASN A 94 -5.61 -13.31 1.60
C ASN A 94 -5.45 -14.83 1.39
N ASN A 95 -6.47 -15.49 0.82
CA ASN A 95 -6.37 -16.88 0.43
C ASN A 95 -5.54 -17.02 -0.85
N LEU A 96 -4.43 -17.73 -0.74
CA LEU A 96 -3.49 -17.92 -1.84
C LEU A 96 -4.01 -18.84 -2.95
N GLY A 97 -5.13 -19.55 -2.73
CA GLY A 97 -5.70 -20.46 -3.74
C GLY A 97 -4.66 -21.46 -4.27
N LEU A 98 -4.51 -21.52 -5.59
CA LEU A 98 -3.53 -22.37 -6.28
C LEU A 98 -2.06 -21.95 -6.02
N PHE A 99 -1.81 -20.70 -5.59
CA PHE A 99 -0.45 -20.21 -5.32
C PHE A 99 0.16 -20.78 -4.03
N LYS A 100 -0.61 -21.51 -3.21
CA LYS A 100 -0.09 -22.22 -2.02
C LYS A 100 1.13 -23.10 -2.34
N PHE A 101 1.15 -23.74 -3.52
CA PHE A 101 2.25 -24.61 -3.95
C PHE A 101 3.53 -23.85 -4.33
N THR A 102 3.44 -22.55 -4.58
CA THR A 102 4.59 -21.70 -4.91
C THR A 102 5.28 -21.13 -3.66
N GLY A 103 4.67 -21.35 -2.49
CA GLY A 103 5.18 -20.90 -1.20
C GLY A 103 4.61 -19.56 -0.73
N ARG A 104 4.88 -19.27 0.54
CA ARG A 104 4.50 -18.02 1.22
C ARG A 104 5.73 -17.21 1.54
N LYS A 105 5.65 -15.89 1.40
CA LYS A 105 6.66 -14.96 1.89
C LYS A 105 5.96 -13.72 2.43
N LEU A 106 6.14 -13.43 3.72
CA LEU A 106 5.75 -12.14 4.27
C LEU A 106 6.74 -11.08 3.78
N ARG A 107 6.22 -9.93 3.39
CA ARG A 107 7.04 -8.80 2.97
C ARG A 107 7.74 -8.17 4.16
N GLU A 108 8.99 -7.79 3.94
CA GLU A 108 9.78 -7.03 4.89
C GLU A 108 9.41 -5.56 4.74
N ILE A 109 8.73 -5.00 5.74
CA ILE A 109 8.23 -3.62 5.71
C ILE A 109 9.38 -2.67 6.05
N SER A 110 9.36 -1.45 5.49
CA SER A 110 10.33 -0.39 5.78
C SER A 110 10.52 -0.17 7.30
N ASP A 111 11.75 0.10 7.72
CA ASP A 111 12.09 0.53 9.09
C ASP A 111 11.54 1.92 9.40
N ASN A 112 11.31 2.75 8.39
CA ASN A 112 10.75 4.06 8.58
C ASN A 112 9.23 3.98 8.73
N PHE A 113 8.72 4.38 9.89
CA PHE A 113 7.27 4.41 10.15
C PHE A 113 6.53 5.37 9.22
N ASP A 114 7.20 6.44 8.77
CA ASP A 114 6.59 7.46 7.92
C ASP A 114 6.40 6.97 6.47
N ASP A 115 6.91 5.79 6.14
CA ASP A 115 6.65 5.10 4.88
C ASP A 115 5.31 4.33 4.93
N LEU A 116 4.60 4.29 6.07
CA LEU A 116 3.26 3.74 6.14
C LEU A 116 2.24 4.80 5.68
N HIS A 117 1.31 4.42 4.81
CA HIS A 117 0.18 5.28 4.48
C HIS A 117 -0.78 5.42 5.67
N GLU A 118 -1.48 6.55 5.79
CA GLU A 118 -2.47 6.80 6.85
C GLU A 118 -3.54 5.70 6.94
N SER A 119 -3.91 5.09 5.81
CA SER A 119 -4.86 3.97 5.78
C SER A 119 -4.40 2.76 6.59
N VAL A 120 -3.08 2.55 6.76
CA VAL A 120 -2.55 1.47 7.61
C VAL A 120 -2.84 1.78 9.08
N ILE A 121 -2.60 3.04 9.47
CA ILE A 121 -2.78 3.54 10.83
C ILE A 121 -4.26 3.49 11.20
N GLU A 122 -5.11 4.09 10.36
CA GLU A 122 -6.55 4.11 10.54
C GLU A 122 -7.14 2.69 10.60
N ARG A 123 -6.69 1.79 9.70
CA ARG A 123 -7.14 0.39 9.74
C ARG A 123 -6.70 -0.31 11.02
N TRP A 124 -5.46 -0.10 11.48
CA TRP A 124 -5.00 -0.69 12.74
C TRP A 124 -5.84 -0.23 13.95
N MET A 125 -6.20 1.05 13.97
CA MET A 125 -7.00 1.66 15.04
C MET A 125 -8.44 1.17 15.05
N LYS A 126 -9.09 1.15 13.87
CA LYS A 126 -10.51 0.80 13.76
C LYS A 126 -10.79 -0.69 13.71
N ARG A 127 -9.82 -1.49 13.25
CA ARG A 127 -9.96 -2.95 13.15
C ARG A 127 -9.05 -3.68 14.12
N GLN A 128 -9.66 -4.25 15.16
CA GLN A 128 -8.96 -5.08 16.15
C GLN A 128 -8.40 -6.38 15.54
N ASP A 129 -9.02 -6.88 14.47
CA ASP A 129 -8.62 -8.11 13.79
C ASP A 129 -7.53 -7.90 12.73
N TYR A 130 -7.18 -6.66 12.42
CA TYR A 130 -6.08 -6.33 11.50
C TYR A 130 -4.74 -6.24 12.25
N ARG A 131 -4.09 -7.39 12.46
CA ARG A 131 -2.76 -7.49 13.12
C ARG A 131 -1.80 -8.37 12.32
N PRO A 132 -1.49 -8.05 11.04
CA PRO A 132 -0.58 -8.88 10.26
C PRO A 132 0.79 -8.93 10.92
N SER A 133 1.40 -10.12 10.99
CA SER A 133 2.55 -10.36 11.86
C SER A 133 3.79 -9.56 11.47
N ASN A 134 4.02 -9.33 10.18
CA ASN A 134 5.12 -8.48 9.69
C ASN A 134 4.96 -7.03 10.14
N LEU A 135 3.75 -6.46 10.04
CA LEU A 135 3.46 -5.10 10.53
C LEU A 135 3.52 -5.02 12.05
N ALA A 136 2.91 -5.98 12.75
CA ALA A 136 2.88 -6.00 14.21
C ALA A 136 4.29 -6.11 14.81
N GLN A 137 5.15 -6.93 14.22
CA GLN A 137 6.55 -7.05 14.64
C GLN A 137 7.35 -5.78 14.34
N LYS A 138 7.13 -5.16 13.17
CA LYS A 138 7.90 -3.99 12.74
C LYS A 138 7.48 -2.69 13.46
N HIS A 139 6.18 -2.43 13.51
CA HIS A 139 5.61 -1.13 13.91
C HIS A 139 4.53 -1.23 14.98
N GLY A 140 4.19 -2.44 15.44
CA GLY A 140 3.05 -2.65 16.36
C GLY A 140 3.13 -1.89 17.67
N SER A 141 4.33 -1.70 18.24
CA SER A 141 4.50 -0.89 19.46
C SER A 141 4.08 0.57 19.23
N LYS A 142 4.51 1.18 18.12
CA LYS A 142 4.18 2.57 17.77
C LYS A 142 2.70 2.69 17.36
N LEU A 143 2.18 1.74 16.58
CA LEU A 143 0.75 1.72 16.22
C LEU A 143 -0.16 1.58 17.44
N ASN A 144 0.23 0.78 18.44
CA ASN A 144 -0.55 0.64 19.68
C ASN A 144 -0.53 1.88 20.59
N GLN A 145 0.46 2.77 20.44
CA GLN A 145 0.48 4.06 21.15
C GLN A 145 -0.51 5.08 20.55
N LEU A 146 -1.03 4.81 19.35
CA LEU A 146 -2.01 5.64 18.66
C LEU A 146 -3.47 5.21 18.95
N LEU A 147 -3.66 4.06 19.62
CA LEU A 147 -4.97 3.58 20.08
C LEU A 147 -5.48 4.42 21.27
#